data_AF-A0A7X8URU6-F1
#
_entry.id   AF-A0A7X8URU6-F1
#
_cell.length_a   1.000
_cell.length_b   1.000
_cell.length_c   1.000
_cell.angle_alpha   90.00
_cell.angle_beta   90.00
_cell.angle_gamma   90.00
#
_symmetry.space_group_name_H-M   'P 1'
#
loop_
_entity.id
_entity.type
_entity.pdbx_description
1 polymer ?
#
loop_
_entity_poly.entity_id
_entity_poly.type
_entity_poly.pdbx_seq_one_letter_code
_entity_poly.pdbx_strand_id
1 'polypeptide(L)'
;MLSKLCCLLIACSAAMADMPGVQEPRVTLEQATELVTHARAAMRLFLTDRVTASNYLLPQELRDIQTNSSAVALTIRHQGRHERFVETGRDLAQNVVNAALKAMRSGVLPDVVTPELLESCLLEVEILGPGVVVAKEDIAKTYIQGIVGVRVSRGLDDSYVLPSTACARGLSAEAAVKEALRDLPSTPSAEGLPLRWMVYSTSHYAAFADGQVVCLYRGKLLMPQDLITQQDMNAAARQVGDYLLRCLDGSGVFFLRGGDFSVRDQVYAAYALSRLAESTGDKRYAVGSNLALSHVAGLIRQDETKAWIESDGGSELAATAMLLSQMPESDDKGSPRAKLLRFVLEHPTPPPAEASRAIVALRRAGVEPPNWPISYSGSDDVEAAWMLRAGIAPAASAPPLPVGPEALLDEQGAIAAEGRAPGTVATAIAAAALAEGKSWAGVDALSPDKREQIILSARKFCYQMVYKPRETYYAQSPEGLIGGVRAGPDDGRITLGACAAAIEAFLADPHMEK
;
A
#
# COMPACT_ATOMS: atom_id res chain seq x y z
N MET A 1 2.38 -21.77 11.66
CA MET A 1 2.87 -21.11 10.43
C MET A 1 2.43 -21.83 9.17
N LEU A 2 2.60 -23.16 9.03
CA LEU A 2 2.19 -23.92 7.83
C LEU A 2 0.68 -23.83 7.49
N SER A 3 -0.23 -23.90 8.48
CA SER A 3 -1.68 -23.80 8.18
C SER A 3 -2.12 -22.41 7.69
N LYS A 4 -1.53 -21.33 8.23
CA LYS A 4 -1.79 -19.96 7.75
C LYS A 4 -1.27 -19.75 6.32
N LEU A 5 -0.13 -20.37 5.97
CA LEU A 5 0.43 -20.33 4.62
C LEU A 5 -0.50 -21.01 3.61
N CYS A 6 -1.08 -22.16 3.95
CA CYS A 6 -2.07 -22.86 3.11
C CYS A 6 -3.33 -22.03 2.83
N CYS A 7 -3.82 -21.25 3.80
CA CYS A 7 -5.00 -20.40 3.61
C CYS A 7 -4.72 -19.11 2.80
N LEU A 8 -3.50 -18.57 2.87
CA LEU A 8 -3.02 -17.47 2.00
C LEU A 8 -3.12 -17.80 0.51
N LEU A 9 -3.06 -19.09 0.16
CA LEU A 9 -2.97 -19.59 -1.21
C LEU A 9 -4.33 -19.73 -1.91
N ILE A 10 -5.44 -19.84 -1.16
CA ILE A 10 -6.79 -20.04 -1.71
C ILE A 10 -7.46 -18.69 -2.05
N ALA A 11 -7.13 -17.63 -1.30
CA ALA A 11 -7.79 -16.33 -1.46
C ALA A 11 -7.42 -15.61 -2.77
N CYS A 12 -6.19 -15.74 -3.27
CA CYS A 12 -5.74 -14.99 -4.44
C CYS A 12 -6.47 -15.40 -5.73
N SER A 13 -6.75 -16.70 -5.92
CA SER A 13 -7.40 -17.24 -7.14
C SER A 13 -8.91 -16.99 -7.24
N ALA A 14 -9.58 -16.61 -6.14
CA ALA A 14 -11.02 -16.35 -6.12
C ALA A 14 -11.37 -14.87 -6.41
N ALA A 15 -10.41 -13.96 -6.28
CA ALA A 15 -10.60 -12.51 -6.27
C ALA A 15 -10.92 -11.87 -7.62
N MET A 16 -10.56 -12.53 -8.72
CA MET A 16 -10.67 -11.97 -10.07
C MET A 16 -11.85 -12.51 -10.88
N ALA A 17 -12.72 -13.31 -10.27
CA ALA A 17 -13.84 -13.99 -10.94
C ALA A 17 -14.86 -13.02 -11.58
N ASP A 18 -14.90 -11.75 -11.18
CA ASP A 18 -15.94 -10.78 -11.58
C ASP A 18 -15.46 -9.58 -12.41
N MET A 19 -14.22 -9.55 -12.93
CA MET A 19 -13.88 -8.53 -13.92
C MET A 19 -14.42 -8.89 -15.31
N PRO A 20 -15.26 -8.05 -15.94
CA PRO A 20 -15.87 -8.37 -17.22
C PRO A 20 -14.78 -8.55 -18.30
N GLY A 21 -14.58 -9.81 -18.71
CA GLY A 21 -13.82 -10.21 -19.89
C GLY A 21 -12.40 -10.72 -19.65
N VAL A 22 -11.73 -10.33 -18.56
CA VAL A 22 -10.31 -10.69 -18.34
C VAL A 22 -10.18 -11.89 -17.42
N GLN A 23 -9.75 -13.03 -17.96
CA GLN A 23 -9.59 -14.28 -17.20
C GLN A 23 -8.16 -14.46 -16.69
N GLU A 24 -8.01 -14.77 -15.39
CA GLU A 24 -6.73 -15.22 -14.84
C GLU A 24 -6.28 -16.55 -15.46
N PRO A 25 -4.96 -16.75 -15.63
CA PRO A 25 -4.41 -18.06 -15.94
C PRO A 25 -4.80 -19.11 -14.88
N ARG A 26 -5.10 -20.32 -15.34
CA ARG A 26 -5.42 -21.46 -14.47
C ARG A 26 -4.16 -22.23 -14.10
N VAL A 27 -3.32 -21.64 -13.24
CA VAL A 27 -2.11 -22.29 -12.72
C VAL A 27 -2.21 -22.38 -11.20
N THR A 28 -2.07 -23.58 -10.65
CA THR A 28 -2.08 -23.77 -9.19
C THR A 28 -0.73 -23.40 -8.59
N LEU A 29 -0.67 -23.16 -7.28
CA LEU A 29 0.62 -22.94 -6.63
C LEU A 29 1.56 -24.14 -6.76
N GLU A 30 1.02 -25.36 -6.68
CA GLU A 30 1.81 -26.59 -6.83
C GLU A 30 2.50 -26.62 -8.19
N GLN A 31 1.73 -26.38 -9.26
CA GLN A 31 2.24 -26.24 -10.61
C GLN A 31 3.27 -25.11 -10.73
N ALA A 32 2.99 -23.93 -10.16
CA ALA A 32 3.95 -22.83 -10.15
C ALA A 32 5.25 -23.17 -9.39
N THR A 33 5.14 -23.95 -8.32
CA THR A 33 6.30 -24.41 -7.52
C THR A 33 7.17 -25.35 -8.33
N GLU A 34 6.58 -26.29 -9.05
CA GLU A 34 7.31 -27.17 -9.96
C GLU A 34 7.97 -26.38 -11.10
N LEU A 35 7.25 -25.45 -11.73
CA LEU A 35 7.76 -24.58 -12.79
C LEU A 35 9.01 -23.81 -12.35
N VAL A 36 8.98 -23.18 -11.17
CA VAL A 36 10.13 -22.43 -10.65
C VAL A 36 11.27 -23.37 -10.20
N THR A 37 10.95 -24.54 -9.64
CA THR A 37 11.95 -25.53 -9.27
C THR A 37 12.76 -25.97 -10.50
N HIS A 38 12.09 -26.24 -11.61
CA HIS A 38 12.74 -26.60 -12.87
C HIS A 38 13.45 -25.42 -13.54
N ALA A 39 12.94 -24.19 -13.40
CA ALA A 39 13.67 -22.99 -13.81
C ALA A 39 15.03 -22.88 -13.10
N ARG A 40 15.06 -23.03 -11.76
CA ARG A 40 16.29 -23.02 -10.97
C ARG A 40 17.22 -24.17 -11.34
N ALA A 41 16.68 -25.37 -11.53
CA ALA A 41 17.47 -26.53 -11.97
C ALA A 41 18.15 -26.29 -13.32
N ALA A 42 17.43 -25.73 -14.30
CA ALA A 42 17.99 -25.35 -15.60
C ALA A 42 19.11 -24.29 -15.46
N MET A 43 18.91 -23.27 -14.60
CA MET A 43 19.93 -22.27 -14.31
C MET A 43 21.20 -22.87 -13.68
N ARG A 44 21.06 -23.85 -12.78
CA ARG A 44 22.21 -24.59 -12.19
C ARG A 44 22.94 -25.40 -13.25
N LEU A 45 22.23 -26.15 -14.09
CA LEU A 45 22.83 -26.90 -15.21
C LEU A 45 23.51 -25.99 -16.24
N PHE A 46 23.03 -24.75 -16.40
CA PHE A 46 23.70 -23.76 -17.24
C PHE A 46 25.08 -23.38 -16.70
N LEU A 47 25.30 -23.39 -15.38
CA LEU A 47 26.61 -23.11 -14.78
C LEU A 47 27.62 -24.22 -15.05
N THR A 48 27.18 -25.48 -15.02
CA THR A 48 28.06 -26.66 -15.20
C THR A 48 28.24 -27.03 -16.66
N ASP A 49 27.14 -27.20 -17.38
CA ASP A 49 27.10 -27.88 -18.69
C ASP A 49 26.68 -26.95 -19.83
N ARG A 50 26.49 -25.65 -19.55
CA ARG A 50 26.06 -24.63 -20.53
C ARG A 50 24.81 -25.03 -21.32
N VAL A 51 23.89 -25.76 -20.66
CA VAL A 51 22.64 -26.25 -21.25
C VAL A 51 21.84 -25.10 -21.88
N THR A 52 21.37 -25.31 -23.10
CA THR A 52 20.42 -24.42 -23.75
C THR A 52 18.98 -24.86 -23.47
N ALA A 53 18.06 -23.92 -23.57
CA ALA A 53 16.62 -24.13 -23.52
C ALA A 53 16.14 -25.38 -24.30
N SER A 54 16.61 -25.54 -25.54
CA SER A 54 16.27 -26.64 -26.43
C SER A 54 16.74 -28.01 -25.96
N ASN A 55 17.73 -28.06 -25.07
CA ASN A 55 18.40 -29.28 -24.63
C ASN A 55 17.99 -29.67 -23.19
N TYR A 56 17.22 -28.82 -22.51
CA TYR A 56 16.69 -29.13 -21.20
C TYR A 56 15.46 -30.03 -21.34
N LEU A 57 15.55 -31.25 -20.79
CA LEU A 57 14.46 -32.21 -20.83
C LEU A 57 13.44 -31.90 -19.73
N LEU A 58 12.28 -31.38 -20.13
CA LEU A 58 11.15 -31.19 -19.23
C LEU A 58 10.57 -32.55 -18.80
N PRO A 59 10.34 -32.77 -17.49
CA PRO A 59 9.56 -33.89 -16.97
C PRO A 59 8.17 -33.95 -17.61
N GLN A 60 7.59 -35.15 -17.64
CA GLN A 60 6.31 -35.38 -18.31
C GLN A 60 5.17 -34.64 -17.60
N GLU A 61 5.22 -34.57 -16.27
CA GLU A 61 4.25 -33.93 -15.39
C GLU A 61 4.10 -32.43 -15.69
N LEU A 62 5.21 -31.75 -16.02
CA LEU A 62 5.20 -30.35 -16.42
C LEU A 62 4.67 -30.12 -17.84
N ARG A 63 4.79 -31.11 -18.73
CA ARG A 63 4.23 -31.02 -20.09
C ARG A 63 2.71 -31.04 -20.08
N ASP A 64 2.11 -31.62 -19.04
CA ASP A 64 0.66 -31.71 -18.87
C ASP A 64 0.06 -30.42 -18.28
N ILE A 65 0.88 -29.48 -17.78
CA ILE A 65 0.47 -28.11 -17.36
C ILE A 65 0.17 -27.24 -18.61
N GLN A 66 -0.15 -27.85 -19.74
CA GLN A 66 -0.51 -27.21 -21.00
C GLN A 66 -1.82 -26.43 -20.89
N THR A 67 -1.76 -25.24 -20.29
CA THR A 67 -2.74 -24.20 -20.52
C THR A 67 -2.42 -23.52 -21.85
N ASN A 68 -3.40 -23.48 -22.75
CA ASN A 68 -3.42 -22.69 -23.99
C ASN A 68 -2.40 -21.53 -24.00
N SER A 69 -1.31 -21.67 -24.77
CA SER A 69 -0.32 -20.63 -25.12
C SER A 69 -0.29 -19.40 -24.18
N SER A 70 0.27 -19.54 -22.99
CA SER A 70 0.48 -18.41 -22.09
C SER A 70 1.91 -17.88 -22.24
N ALA A 71 2.00 -16.59 -22.58
CA ALA A 71 3.26 -15.87 -22.44
C ALA A 71 3.65 -15.84 -20.95
N VAL A 72 4.95 -15.81 -20.67
CA VAL A 72 5.47 -15.71 -19.31
C VAL A 72 6.44 -14.55 -19.24
N ALA A 73 6.36 -13.80 -18.15
CA ALA A 73 7.42 -12.90 -17.75
C ALA A 73 8.14 -13.46 -16.53
N LEU A 74 9.43 -13.73 -16.66
CA LEU A 74 10.29 -14.07 -15.53
C LEU A 74 11.12 -12.84 -15.16
N THR A 75 11.06 -12.44 -13.89
CA THR A 75 11.89 -11.38 -13.34
C THR A 75 12.90 -11.98 -12.38
N ILE A 76 14.19 -11.72 -12.61
CA ILE A 76 15.24 -12.05 -11.64
C ILE A 76 15.55 -10.81 -10.80
N ARG A 77 15.59 -10.97 -9.47
CA ARG A 77 15.97 -9.89 -8.55
C ARG A 77 17.19 -10.26 -7.73
N HIS A 78 18.08 -9.29 -7.61
CA HIS A 78 19.25 -9.36 -6.73
C HIS A 78 19.60 -7.96 -6.21
N GLN A 79 19.71 -7.82 -4.88
CA GLN A 79 20.07 -6.56 -4.22
C GLN A 79 19.26 -5.33 -4.68
N GLY A 80 17.93 -5.51 -4.84
CA GLY A 80 17.00 -4.48 -5.31
C GLY A 80 17.15 -4.08 -6.79
N ARG A 81 18.11 -4.65 -7.51
CA ARG A 81 18.16 -4.60 -8.99
C ARG A 81 17.30 -5.74 -9.55
N HIS A 82 16.71 -5.49 -10.70
CA HIS A 82 15.91 -6.50 -11.37
C HIS A 82 15.94 -6.32 -12.89
N GLU A 83 15.74 -7.42 -13.60
CA GLU A 83 15.61 -7.48 -15.04
C GLU A 83 14.60 -8.56 -15.38
N ARG A 84 13.90 -8.36 -16.49
CA ARG A 84 12.74 -9.14 -16.86
C ARG A 84 12.86 -9.67 -18.28
N PHE A 85 12.41 -10.90 -18.44
CA PHE A 85 12.46 -11.64 -19.69
C PHE A 85 11.05 -12.16 -20.00
N VAL A 86 10.48 -11.70 -21.11
CA VAL A 86 9.16 -12.14 -21.59
C VAL A 86 9.35 -13.18 -22.69
N GLU A 87 8.81 -14.37 -22.48
CA GLU A 87 8.82 -15.46 -23.45
C GLU A 87 7.41 -15.74 -23.97
N THR A 88 7.31 -15.83 -25.29
CA THR A 88 6.10 -16.20 -26.00
C THR A 88 6.36 -17.50 -26.74
N GLY A 89 5.49 -18.49 -26.49
CA GLY A 89 5.65 -19.82 -27.05
C GLY A 89 4.44 -20.68 -26.72
N ARG A 90 4.36 -21.87 -27.33
CA ARG A 90 3.22 -22.77 -27.16
C ARG A 90 3.22 -23.49 -25.82
N ASP A 91 4.40 -23.72 -25.25
CA ASP A 91 4.58 -24.51 -24.04
C ASP A 91 4.98 -23.61 -22.87
N LEU A 92 4.13 -23.56 -21.84
CA LEU A 92 4.31 -22.73 -20.66
C LEU A 92 5.60 -23.07 -19.90
N ALA A 93 5.84 -24.36 -19.64
CA ALA A 93 7.00 -24.81 -18.89
C ALA A 93 8.29 -24.50 -19.64
N GLN A 94 8.30 -24.69 -20.95
CA GLN A 94 9.43 -24.31 -21.79
C GLN A 94 9.65 -22.80 -21.79
N ASN A 95 8.59 -21.99 -21.87
CA ASN A 95 8.71 -20.53 -21.79
C ASN A 95 9.36 -20.08 -20.47
N VAL A 96 8.96 -20.67 -19.34
CA VAL A 96 9.57 -20.41 -18.02
C VAL A 96 11.07 -20.75 -18.02
N VAL A 97 11.44 -21.94 -18.51
CA VAL A 97 12.85 -22.36 -18.59
C VAL A 97 13.66 -21.45 -19.53
N ASN A 98 13.10 -21.08 -20.68
CA ASN A 98 13.73 -20.17 -21.63
C ASN A 98 14.02 -18.81 -20.98
N ALA A 99 13.03 -18.25 -20.29
CA ALA A 99 13.16 -16.97 -19.60
C ALA A 99 14.23 -17.03 -18.50
N ALA A 100 14.27 -18.12 -17.74
CA ALA A 100 15.25 -18.35 -16.68
C ALA A 100 16.69 -18.45 -17.24
N LEU A 101 16.87 -19.16 -18.35
CA LEU A 101 18.18 -19.28 -19.01
C LEU A 101 18.62 -17.97 -19.67
N LYS A 102 17.69 -17.14 -20.17
CA LYS A 102 18.02 -15.77 -20.61
C LYS A 102 18.43 -14.89 -19.43
N ALA A 103 17.76 -15.02 -18.29
CA ALA A 103 18.10 -14.31 -17.06
C ALA A 103 19.53 -14.59 -16.55
N MET A 104 20.11 -15.76 -16.88
CA MET A 104 21.52 -16.05 -16.59
C MET A 104 22.52 -15.12 -17.30
N ARG A 105 22.07 -14.36 -18.30
CA ARG A 105 22.86 -13.36 -19.03
C ARG A 105 22.49 -11.93 -18.66
N SER A 106 21.66 -11.77 -17.63
CA SER A 106 21.19 -10.47 -17.14
C SER A 106 22.33 -9.62 -16.59
N GLY A 107 22.25 -8.30 -16.78
CA GLY A 107 23.16 -7.34 -16.15
C GLY A 107 22.89 -7.12 -14.65
N VAL A 108 21.88 -7.79 -14.09
CA VAL A 108 21.58 -7.83 -12.63
C VAL A 108 22.53 -8.76 -11.90
N LEU A 109 22.95 -9.84 -12.58
CA LEU A 109 23.89 -10.80 -12.03
C LEU A 109 25.32 -10.27 -12.21
N PRO A 110 26.24 -10.56 -11.27
CA PRO A 110 27.66 -10.30 -11.44
C PRO A 110 28.27 -11.22 -12.52
N ASP A 111 29.45 -10.85 -13.01
CA ASP A 111 30.16 -11.59 -14.07
C ASP A 111 30.44 -13.06 -13.71
N VAL A 112 30.66 -13.33 -12.41
CA VAL A 112 30.85 -14.69 -11.88
C VAL A 112 29.61 -15.09 -11.08
N VAL A 113 28.83 -16.00 -11.65
CA VAL A 113 27.62 -16.53 -11.02
C VAL A 113 27.92 -17.88 -10.37
N THR A 114 27.77 -17.97 -9.05
CA THR A 114 27.92 -19.22 -8.29
C THR A 114 26.56 -19.85 -7.98
N PRO A 115 26.51 -21.15 -7.65
CA PRO A 115 25.27 -21.79 -7.19
C PRO A 115 24.65 -21.06 -5.99
N GLU A 116 25.45 -20.67 -4.99
CA GLU A 116 25.00 -19.98 -3.79
C GLU A 116 24.37 -18.63 -4.12
N LEU A 117 24.95 -17.91 -5.08
CA LEU A 117 24.39 -16.67 -5.57
C LEU A 117 23.02 -16.88 -6.21
N LEU A 118 22.88 -17.90 -7.06
CA LEU A 118 21.59 -18.24 -7.69
C LEU A 118 20.53 -18.59 -6.65
N GLU A 119 20.89 -19.33 -5.60
CA GLU A 119 19.98 -19.63 -4.50
C GLU A 119 19.56 -18.37 -3.76
N SER A 120 20.44 -17.37 -3.65
CA SER A 120 20.09 -16.09 -3.01
C SER A 120 19.18 -15.19 -3.87
N CYS A 121 19.11 -15.41 -5.19
CA CYS A 121 18.28 -14.62 -6.09
C CYS A 121 16.80 -14.93 -5.88
N LEU A 122 15.96 -13.91 -5.97
CA LEU A 122 14.51 -14.08 -6.04
C LEU A 122 14.08 -14.17 -7.50
N LEU A 123 13.23 -15.15 -7.80
CA LEU A 123 12.61 -15.30 -9.11
C LEU A 123 11.13 -14.97 -8.99
N GLU A 124 10.64 -14.06 -9.82
CA GLU A 124 9.22 -13.85 -10.01
C GLU A 124 8.79 -14.42 -11.35
N VAL A 125 7.66 -15.10 -11.36
CA VAL A 125 7.05 -15.64 -12.57
C VAL A 125 5.64 -15.07 -12.68
N GLU A 126 5.42 -14.24 -13.68
CA GLU A 126 4.09 -13.78 -14.08
C GLU A 126 3.65 -14.56 -15.31
N ILE A 127 2.56 -15.32 -15.15
CA ILE A 127 1.94 -16.08 -16.23
C ILE A 127 0.83 -15.22 -16.81
N LEU A 128 0.83 -14.99 -18.12
CA LEU A 128 -0.12 -14.09 -18.77
C LEU A 128 -1.37 -14.85 -19.25
N GLY A 129 -2.53 -14.30 -18.94
CA GLY A 129 -3.82 -14.81 -19.41
C GLY A 129 -4.06 -14.57 -20.91
N PRO A 130 -5.10 -15.18 -21.51
CA PRO A 130 -5.36 -15.14 -22.94
C PRO A 130 -5.62 -13.73 -23.53
N GLY A 131 -5.95 -12.76 -22.67
CA GLY A 131 -6.14 -11.35 -23.02
C GLY A 131 -7.39 -11.07 -23.88
N VAL A 132 -7.90 -9.86 -23.77
CA VAL A 132 -9.08 -9.38 -24.51
C VAL A 132 -8.67 -8.22 -25.39
N VAL A 133 -9.07 -8.28 -26.66
CA VAL A 133 -8.88 -7.16 -27.59
C VAL A 133 -9.83 -6.04 -27.23
N VAL A 134 -9.31 -4.82 -27.09
CA VAL A 134 -10.08 -3.63 -26.74
C VAL A 134 -9.70 -2.45 -27.64
N ALA A 135 -10.58 -1.46 -27.73
CA ALA A 135 -10.18 -0.16 -28.27
C ALA A 135 -9.24 0.54 -27.29
N LYS A 136 -8.33 1.39 -27.80
CA LYS A 136 -7.36 2.11 -26.96
C LYS A 136 -8.07 2.99 -25.92
N GLU A 137 -9.18 3.60 -26.32
CA GLU A 137 -9.99 4.52 -25.53
C GLU A 137 -10.75 3.82 -24.40
N ASP A 138 -10.96 2.50 -24.51
CA ASP A 138 -11.68 1.69 -23.53
C ASP A 138 -10.77 1.09 -22.45
N ILE A 139 -9.44 1.19 -22.61
CA ILE A 139 -8.48 0.66 -21.63
C ILE A 139 -8.72 1.27 -20.25
N ALA A 140 -8.95 2.58 -20.17
CA ALA A 140 -9.18 3.27 -18.90
C ALA A 140 -10.42 2.76 -18.12
N LYS A 141 -11.38 2.11 -18.79
CA LYS A 141 -12.61 1.58 -18.17
C LYS A 141 -12.39 0.23 -17.48
N THR A 142 -11.37 -0.52 -17.91
CA THR A 142 -11.08 -1.88 -17.42
C THR A 142 -9.77 -1.95 -16.66
N TYR A 143 -8.91 -0.95 -16.80
CA TYR A 143 -7.60 -0.93 -16.19
C TYR A 143 -7.69 -0.77 -14.67
N ILE A 144 -7.22 -1.79 -13.98
CA ILE A 144 -6.98 -1.76 -12.55
C ILE A 144 -5.48 -1.95 -12.34
N GLN A 145 -4.84 -0.94 -11.73
CA GLN A 145 -3.40 -0.98 -11.48
C GLN A 145 -3.02 -2.20 -10.65
N GLY A 146 -1.94 -2.89 -11.03
CA GLY A 146 -1.47 -4.09 -10.34
C GLY A 146 -2.26 -5.36 -10.64
N ILE A 147 -3.35 -5.27 -11.39
CA ILE A 147 -4.20 -6.42 -11.75
C ILE A 147 -4.27 -6.59 -13.27
N VAL A 148 -4.43 -5.49 -14.00
CA VAL A 148 -4.59 -5.48 -15.46
C VAL A 148 -3.30 -5.02 -16.13
N GLY A 149 -2.79 -5.87 -17.01
CA GLY A 149 -1.70 -5.58 -17.91
C GLY A 149 -2.21 -5.05 -19.24
N VAL A 150 -1.38 -4.27 -19.92
CA VAL A 150 -1.65 -3.75 -21.26
C VAL A 150 -0.65 -4.34 -22.23
N ARG A 151 -1.12 -4.81 -23.38
CA ARG A 151 -0.29 -5.26 -24.50
C ARG A 151 -0.66 -4.44 -25.73
N VAL A 152 0.36 -4.02 -26.46
CA VAL A 152 0.22 -3.46 -27.80
C VAL A 152 1.03 -4.29 -28.77
N SER A 153 0.43 -4.58 -29.93
CA SER A 153 1.05 -5.37 -30.99
C SER A 153 1.02 -4.61 -32.31
N ARG A 154 2.05 -4.81 -33.13
CA ARG A 154 2.12 -4.37 -34.52
C ARG A 154 2.76 -5.48 -35.38
N GLY A 155 1.94 -6.24 -36.08
CA GLY A 155 2.42 -7.43 -36.79
C GLY A 155 2.92 -8.50 -35.82
N LEU A 156 4.22 -8.82 -35.88
CA LEU A 156 4.90 -9.74 -34.96
C LEU A 156 5.56 -9.04 -33.77
N ASP A 157 5.62 -7.71 -33.79
CA ASP A 157 6.20 -6.93 -32.71
C ASP A 157 5.17 -6.77 -31.58
N ASP A 158 5.62 -7.03 -30.35
CA ASP A 158 4.82 -6.96 -29.14
C ASP A 158 5.53 -6.13 -28.08
N SER A 159 4.74 -5.38 -27.31
CA SER A 159 5.18 -4.72 -26.08
C SER A 159 4.15 -4.93 -24.98
N TYR A 160 4.66 -5.08 -23.76
CA TYR A 160 3.89 -5.46 -22.58
C TYR A 160 4.16 -4.47 -21.43
N VAL A 161 3.09 -3.97 -20.84
CA VAL A 161 3.10 -3.39 -19.50
C VAL A 161 2.43 -4.39 -18.56
N LEU A 162 3.23 -5.06 -17.74
CA LEU A 162 2.73 -6.07 -16.80
C LEU A 162 2.03 -5.42 -15.60
N PRO A 163 1.05 -6.10 -14.98
CA PRO A 163 0.43 -5.66 -13.73
C PRO A 163 1.45 -5.29 -12.65
N SER A 164 2.48 -6.11 -12.41
CA SER A 164 3.51 -5.83 -11.41
C SER A 164 4.29 -4.54 -11.68
N THR A 165 4.52 -4.22 -12.95
CA THR A 165 5.25 -3.01 -13.39
C THR A 165 4.40 -1.79 -13.17
N ALA A 166 3.14 -1.86 -13.58
CA ALA A 166 2.15 -0.84 -13.35
C ALA A 166 2.02 -0.51 -11.86
N CYS A 167 1.93 -1.52 -11.00
CA CYS A 167 1.87 -1.33 -9.54
C CYS A 167 3.15 -0.68 -9.01
N ALA A 168 4.32 -1.26 -9.29
CA ALA A 168 5.59 -0.78 -8.76
C ALA A 168 5.92 0.67 -9.16
N ARG A 169 5.39 1.15 -10.28
CA ARG A 169 5.69 2.47 -10.84
C ARG A 169 4.56 3.49 -10.74
N GLY A 170 3.42 3.17 -10.12
CA GLY A 170 2.33 4.15 -10.02
C GLY A 170 1.64 4.46 -11.36
N LEU A 171 1.64 3.54 -12.33
CA LEU A 171 1.17 3.86 -13.68
C LEU A 171 -0.36 3.92 -13.76
N SER A 172 -0.88 5.08 -14.14
CA SER A 172 -2.27 5.24 -14.61
C SER A 172 -2.49 4.48 -15.93
N ALA A 173 -3.75 4.28 -16.32
CA ALA A 173 -4.09 3.66 -17.60
C ALA A 173 -3.43 4.39 -18.79
N GLU A 174 -3.47 5.73 -18.78
CA GLU A 174 -2.83 6.55 -19.83
C GLU A 174 -1.31 6.38 -19.83
N ALA A 175 -0.67 6.38 -18.65
CA ALA A 175 0.76 6.18 -18.52
C ALA A 175 1.18 4.78 -19.01
N ALA A 176 0.40 3.74 -18.69
CA ALA A 176 0.62 2.37 -19.17
C ALA A 176 0.49 2.28 -20.70
N VAL A 177 -0.52 2.92 -21.29
CA VAL A 177 -0.69 2.99 -22.76
C VAL A 177 0.50 3.68 -23.44
N LYS A 178 0.95 4.82 -22.88
CA LYS A 178 2.09 5.56 -23.40
C LYS A 178 3.39 4.75 -23.32
N GLU A 179 3.57 4.04 -22.20
CA GLU A 179 4.71 3.17 -21.99
C GLU A 179 4.73 1.98 -22.95
N ALA A 180 3.59 1.28 -23.10
CA ALA A 180 3.46 0.18 -24.05
C ALA A 180 3.86 0.59 -25.47
N LEU A 181 3.43 1.78 -25.92
CA LEU A 181 3.80 2.33 -27.23
C LEU A 181 5.28 2.68 -27.35
N ARG A 182 5.86 3.28 -26.30
CA ARG A 182 7.27 3.65 -26.28
C ARG A 182 8.16 2.41 -26.43
N ASP A 183 7.77 1.33 -25.77
CA ASP A 183 8.58 0.10 -25.69
C ASP A 183 8.27 -0.88 -26.84
N LEU A 184 7.33 -0.54 -27.74
CA LEU A 184 7.03 -1.32 -28.94
C LEU A 184 8.19 -1.21 -29.94
N PRO A 185 8.82 -2.33 -30.34
CA PRO A 185 9.87 -2.32 -31.33
C PRO A 185 9.41 -1.69 -32.65
N SER A 186 10.29 -0.91 -33.29
CA SER A 186 10.05 -0.35 -34.61
C SER A 186 10.82 -1.16 -35.65
N THR A 187 10.24 -2.27 -36.12
CA THR A 187 10.83 -3.03 -37.23
C THR A 187 10.31 -2.51 -38.58
N PRO A 188 11.16 -2.43 -39.62
CA PRO A 188 10.73 -2.00 -40.96
C PRO A 188 9.59 -2.83 -41.53
N SER A 189 9.53 -4.13 -41.18
CA SER A 189 8.46 -5.05 -41.56
C SER A 189 7.09 -4.74 -40.94
N ALA A 190 7.06 -3.94 -39.88
CA ALA A 190 5.85 -3.58 -39.16
C ALA A 190 5.30 -2.20 -39.56
N GLU A 191 6.01 -1.42 -40.40
CA GLU A 191 5.56 -0.11 -40.84
C GLU A 191 4.22 -0.18 -41.58
N GLY A 192 3.28 0.70 -41.22
CA GLY A 192 1.94 0.78 -41.83
C GLY A 192 0.93 -0.25 -41.33
N LEU A 193 1.33 -1.24 -40.51
CA LEU A 193 0.38 -2.17 -39.90
C LEU A 193 -0.41 -1.52 -38.75
N PRO A 194 -1.70 -1.84 -38.58
CA PRO A 194 -2.51 -1.29 -37.51
C PRO A 194 -2.03 -1.78 -36.14
N LEU A 195 -2.18 -0.93 -35.13
CA LEU A 195 -1.96 -1.30 -33.73
C LEU A 195 -3.12 -2.13 -33.22
N ARG A 196 -2.81 -3.23 -32.55
CA ARG A 196 -3.79 -4.05 -31.81
C ARG A 196 -3.55 -3.90 -30.33
N TRP A 197 -4.59 -3.54 -29.59
CA TRP A 197 -4.56 -3.36 -28.15
C TRP A 197 -5.23 -4.53 -27.44
N MET A 198 -4.61 -5.01 -26.38
CA MET A 198 -5.17 -6.05 -25.53
C MET A 198 -4.96 -5.72 -24.06
N VAL A 199 -5.94 -6.07 -23.23
CA VAL A 199 -5.83 -6.09 -21.77
C VAL A 199 -5.84 -7.53 -21.28
N TYR A 200 -5.07 -7.84 -20.24
CA TYR A 200 -4.96 -9.20 -19.68
C TYR A 200 -4.71 -9.13 -18.17
N SER A 201 -4.89 -10.24 -17.47
CA SER A 201 -4.46 -10.41 -16.09
C SER A 201 -3.31 -11.42 -16.01
N THR A 202 -2.64 -11.47 -14.87
CA THR A 202 -1.55 -12.41 -14.63
C THR A 202 -1.76 -13.18 -13.33
N SER A 203 -1.28 -14.41 -13.30
CA SER A 203 -0.99 -15.10 -12.06
C SER A 203 0.48 -14.82 -11.73
N HIS A 204 0.74 -14.18 -10.59
CA HIS A 204 2.08 -13.71 -10.22
C HIS A 204 2.60 -14.53 -9.04
N TYR A 205 3.75 -15.17 -9.21
CA TYR A 205 4.39 -15.96 -8.17
C TYR A 205 5.79 -15.43 -7.86
N ALA A 206 6.20 -15.49 -6.60
CA ALA A 206 7.57 -15.25 -6.18
C ALA A 206 8.17 -16.48 -5.51
N ALA A 207 9.37 -16.84 -5.92
CA ALA A 207 10.17 -17.91 -5.32
C ALA A 207 11.36 -17.32 -4.59
N PHE A 208 11.31 -17.42 -3.26
CA PHE A 208 12.33 -16.92 -2.36
C PHE A 208 13.54 -17.85 -2.27
N ALA A 209 14.62 -17.34 -1.69
CA ALA A 209 15.87 -18.06 -1.49
C ALA A 209 15.76 -19.26 -0.53
N ASP A 210 14.75 -19.26 0.34
CA ASP A 210 14.45 -20.37 1.25
C ASP A 210 13.66 -21.50 0.57
N GLY A 211 13.47 -21.43 -0.75
CA GLY A 211 12.74 -22.42 -1.55
C GLY A 211 11.22 -22.26 -1.51
N GLN A 212 10.68 -21.31 -0.74
CA GLN A 212 9.24 -21.09 -0.71
C GLN A 212 8.75 -20.33 -1.93
N VAL A 213 7.67 -20.83 -2.52
CA VAL A 213 6.94 -20.18 -3.60
C VAL A 213 5.62 -19.67 -3.07
N VAL A 214 5.28 -18.42 -3.38
CA VAL A 214 4.03 -17.77 -2.96
C VAL A 214 3.34 -17.14 -4.15
N CYS A 215 2.01 -17.07 -4.09
CA CYS A 215 1.21 -16.26 -5.00
C CYS A 215 1.20 -14.80 -4.49
N LEU A 216 1.37 -13.85 -5.41
CA LEU A 216 1.37 -12.44 -5.16
C LEU A 216 0.12 -11.80 -5.76
N TYR A 217 -0.57 -11.00 -4.94
CA TYR A 217 -1.71 -10.18 -5.35
C TYR A 217 -1.23 -8.73 -5.50
N ARG A 218 -1.34 -8.13 -6.70
CA ARG A 218 -0.74 -6.81 -7.00
C ARG A 218 0.76 -6.71 -6.64
N GLY A 219 1.49 -7.82 -6.79
CA GLY A 219 2.90 -7.91 -6.38
C GLY A 219 3.13 -7.98 -4.87
N LYS A 220 2.11 -8.33 -4.07
CA LYS A 220 2.17 -8.37 -2.59
C LYS A 220 1.65 -9.68 -2.01
N LEU A 221 2.04 -9.95 -0.77
CA LEU A 221 1.56 -11.10 0.00
C LEU A 221 0.30 -10.72 0.77
N LEU A 222 -0.85 -10.75 0.11
CA LEU A 222 -2.10 -10.38 0.77
C LEU A 222 -2.57 -11.46 1.76
N MET A 223 -2.60 -11.12 3.04
CA MET A 223 -3.16 -11.99 4.07
C MET A 223 -4.69 -11.84 4.12
N PRO A 224 -5.46 -12.94 4.00
CA PRO A 224 -6.92 -12.92 4.15
C PRO A 224 -7.34 -12.32 5.51
N GLN A 225 -8.37 -11.48 5.50
CA GLN A 225 -8.76 -10.72 6.70
C GLN A 225 -9.23 -11.60 7.86
N ASP A 226 -9.87 -12.73 7.57
CA ASP A 226 -10.30 -13.73 8.55
C ASP A 226 -9.13 -14.34 9.34
N LEU A 227 -7.92 -14.40 8.76
CA LEU A 227 -6.73 -14.94 9.42
C LEU A 227 -5.99 -13.90 10.29
N ILE A 228 -6.29 -12.61 10.11
CA ILE A 228 -5.62 -11.52 10.83
C ILE A 228 -6.20 -11.47 12.25
N THR A 229 -5.33 -11.73 13.24
CA THR A 229 -5.70 -11.75 14.65
C THR A 229 -5.40 -10.41 15.34
N GLN A 230 -5.96 -10.21 16.53
CA GLN A 230 -5.59 -9.07 17.39
C GLN A 230 -4.09 -9.05 17.72
N GLN A 231 -3.47 -10.22 17.91
CA GLN A 231 -2.03 -10.31 18.14
C GLN A 231 -1.23 -9.82 16.92
N ASP A 232 -1.67 -10.16 15.71
CA ASP A 232 -1.03 -9.70 14.47
C ASP A 232 -1.12 -8.16 14.35
N MET A 233 -2.27 -7.57 14.68
CA MET A 233 -2.45 -6.11 14.70
C MET A 233 -1.62 -5.41 15.78
N ASN A 234 -1.52 -5.99 16.98
CA ASN A 234 -0.65 -5.47 18.05
C ASN A 234 0.84 -5.52 17.64
N ALA A 235 1.27 -6.60 16.97
CA ALA A 235 2.62 -6.71 16.44
C ALA A 235 2.87 -5.71 15.30
N ALA A 236 1.88 -5.49 14.44
CA ALA A 236 1.96 -4.47 13.39
C ALA A 236 2.09 -3.05 13.98
N ALA A 237 1.35 -2.71 15.04
CA ALA A 237 1.49 -1.42 15.71
C ALA A 237 2.92 -1.17 16.19
N ARG A 238 3.56 -2.19 16.79
CA ARG A 238 4.98 -2.13 17.19
C ARG A 238 5.92 -2.00 15.99
N GLN A 239 5.67 -2.74 14.91
CA GLN A 239 6.49 -2.63 13.68
C GLN A 239 6.42 -1.23 13.07
N VAL A 240 5.23 -0.62 13.02
CA VAL A 240 5.04 0.76 12.54
C VAL A 240 5.71 1.76 13.48
N GLY A 241 5.58 1.58 14.80
CA GLY A 241 6.29 2.40 15.78
C GLY A 241 7.82 2.30 15.65
N ASP A 242 8.35 1.08 15.51
CA ASP A 242 9.78 0.84 15.31
C ASP A 242 10.26 1.42 13.97
N TYR A 243 9.42 1.43 12.94
CA TYR A 243 9.70 2.09 11.67
C TYR A 243 9.81 3.61 11.87
N LEU A 244 8.82 4.24 12.51
CA LEU A 244 8.86 5.68 12.82
C LEU A 244 10.10 6.05 13.63
N LEU A 245 10.49 5.25 14.63
CA LEU A 245 11.71 5.47 15.40
C LEU A 245 12.99 5.40 14.55
N ARG A 246 13.05 4.50 13.55
CA ARG A 246 14.20 4.44 12.62
C ARG A 246 14.26 5.63 11.68
N CYS A 247 13.11 6.23 11.39
CA CYS A 247 12.99 7.42 10.56
C CYS A 247 13.25 8.71 11.33
N LEU A 248 13.27 8.67 12.67
CA LEU A 248 13.56 9.82 13.51
C LEU A 248 15.09 10.03 13.61
N ASP A 249 15.56 11.20 13.20
CA ASP A 249 16.97 11.55 13.33
C ASP A 249 17.32 12.06 14.74
N GLY A 250 18.59 12.40 14.97
CA GLY A 250 19.06 12.94 16.25
C GLY A 250 18.54 14.35 16.58
N SER A 251 17.95 15.06 15.61
CA SER A 251 17.36 16.39 15.81
C SER A 251 15.87 16.35 16.15
N GLY A 252 15.23 15.18 16.04
CA GLY A 252 13.80 14.99 16.26
C GLY A 252 12.94 15.20 15.01
N VAL A 253 13.54 15.18 13.83
CA VAL A 253 12.82 15.24 12.56
C VAL A 253 12.66 13.84 11.98
N PHE A 254 11.44 13.50 11.56
CA PHE A 254 11.20 12.28 10.80
C PHE A 254 11.60 12.45 9.34
N PHE A 255 12.46 11.58 8.85
CA PHE A 255 12.88 11.46 7.44
C PHE A 255 12.45 10.11 6.87
N LEU A 256 11.60 10.15 5.84
CA LEU A 256 11.35 9.00 4.96
C LEU A 256 12.10 9.20 3.64
N ARG A 257 12.56 8.12 3.02
CA ARG A 257 13.13 8.21 1.66
C ARG A 257 12.05 8.70 0.69
N GLY A 258 12.19 9.92 0.16
CA GLY A 258 11.38 10.42 -0.96
C GLY A 258 10.58 11.71 -0.76
N GLY A 259 10.74 12.45 0.34
CA GLY A 259 10.13 13.80 0.43
C GLY A 259 10.31 14.49 1.78
N ASP A 260 10.09 15.81 1.78
CA ASP A 260 9.87 16.63 2.97
C ASP A 260 8.43 16.43 3.46
N PHE A 261 8.23 16.28 4.76
CA PHE A 261 6.91 16.11 5.36
C PHE A 261 6.43 17.42 5.97
N SER A 262 5.12 17.66 5.90
CA SER A 262 4.51 18.80 6.56
C SER A 262 4.78 18.75 8.07
N VAL A 263 4.95 19.92 8.70
CA VAL A 263 5.08 20.01 10.16
C VAL A 263 3.89 19.34 10.85
N ARG A 264 2.69 19.43 10.27
CA ARG A 264 1.51 18.68 10.69
C ARG A 264 1.76 17.17 10.82
N ASP A 265 2.35 16.54 9.81
CA ASP A 265 2.60 15.09 9.82
C ASP A 265 3.68 14.71 10.84
N GLN A 266 4.67 15.58 11.08
CA GLN A 266 5.67 15.43 12.14
C GLN A 266 4.99 15.39 13.53
N VAL A 267 4.12 16.36 13.80
CA VAL A 267 3.35 16.43 15.05
C VAL A 267 2.42 15.22 15.19
N TYR A 268 1.84 14.75 14.08
CA TYR A 268 0.95 13.60 14.09
C TYR A 268 1.68 12.28 14.37
N ALA A 269 2.86 12.07 13.77
CA ALA A 269 3.70 10.92 14.06
C ALA A 269 4.18 10.92 15.53
N ALA A 270 4.53 12.09 16.07
CA ALA A 270 4.88 12.22 17.49
C ALA A 270 3.72 11.83 18.43
N TYR A 271 2.49 12.21 18.08
CA TYR A 271 1.29 11.77 18.81
C TYR A 271 1.09 10.26 18.74
N ALA A 272 1.21 9.68 17.54
CA ALA A 272 1.01 8.24 17.38
C ALA A 272 2.04 7.45 18.22
N LEU A 273 3.29 7.92 18.30
CA LEU A 273 4.29 7.35 19.19
C LEU A 273 3.94 7.51 20.68
N SER A 274 3.37 8.64 21.12
CA SER A 274 2.96 8.80 22.52
C SER A 274 1.82 7.83 22.88
N ARG A 275 0.81 7.71 22.01
CA ARG A 275 -0.30 6.77 22.17
C ARG A 275 0.18 5.32 22.19
N LEU A 276 1.14 4.98 21.33
CA LEU A 276 1.75 3.65 21.34
C LEU A 276 2.56 3.40 22.61
N ALA A 277 3.27 4.42 23.13
CA ALA A 277 3.98 4.32 24.40
C ALA A 277 3.01 4.08 25.58
N GLU A 278 1.91 4.81 25.64
CA GLU A 278 0.85 4.63 26.65
C GLU A 278 0.28 3.21 26.60
N SER A 279 -0.07 2.72 25.41
CA SER A 279 -0.67 1.40 25.23
C SER A 279 0.29 0.24 25.51
N THR A 280 1.57 0.39 25.15
CA THR A 280 2.54 -0.71 25.23
C THR A 280 3.43 -0.68 26.46
N GLY A 281 3.52 0.47 27.15
CA GLY A 281 4.49 0.72 28.22
C GLY A 281 5.95 0.81 27.75
N ASP A 282 6.23 0.78 26.44
CA ASP A 282 7.58 0.84 25.90
C ASP A 282 8.11 2.28 25.88
N LYS A 283 9.11 2.54 26.74
CA LYS A 283 9.72 3.85 26.91
C LYS A 283 10.40 4.38 25.65
N ARG A 284 10.81 3.52 24.71
CA ARG A 284 11.46 3.95 23.45
C ARG A 284 10.53 4.84 22.63
N TYR A 285 9.23 4.50 22.56
CA TYR A 285 8.25 5.31 21.84
C TYR A 285 8.00 6.66 22.54
N ALA A 286 7.96 6.68 23.87
CA ALA A 286 7.86 7.94 24.62
C ALA A 286 9.08 8.84 24.41
N VAL A 287 10.29 8.28 24.41
CA VAL A 287 11.53 9.02 24.13
C VAL A 287 11.51 9.58 22.71
N GLY A 288 11.13 8.78 21.70
CA GLY A 288 11.01 9.24 20.33
C GLY A 288 9.95 10.34 20.15
N SER A 289 8.79 10.17 20.78
CA SER A 289 7.74 11.20 20.80
C SER A 289 8.23 12.51 21.42
N ASN A 290 8.90 12.45 22.58
CA ASN A 290 9.44 13.64 23.25
C ASN A 290 10.53 14.32 22.43
N LEU A 291 11.38 13.56 21.75
CA LEU A 291 12.41 14.11 20.87
C LEU A 291 11.76 14.86 19.68
N ALA A 292 10.76 14.25 19.04
CA ALA A 292 10.02 14.88 17.95
C ALA A 292 9.24 16.13 18.41
N LEU A 293 8.60 16.08 19.58
CA LEU A 293 7.92 17.23 20.17
C LEU A 293 8.90 18.34 20.56
N SER A 294 10.13 18.01 20.95
CA SER A 294 11.18 19.01 21.24
C SER A 294 11.58 19.78 19.98
N HIS A 295 11.69 19.10 18.83
CA HIS A 295 11.88 19.74 17.54
C HIS A 295 10.72 20.70 17.21
N VAL A 296 9.48 20.19 17.30
CA VAL A 296 8.26 20.97 17.07
C VAL A 296 8.19 22.19 18.00
N ALA A 297 8.62 22.06 19.27
CA ALA A 297 8.64 23.16 20.21
C ALA A 297 9.55 24.32 19.75
N GLY A 298 10.63 24.02 19.03
CA GLY A 298 11.50 25.03 18.41
C GLY A 298 10.84 25.80 17.26
N LEU A 299 9.76 25.27 16.69
CA LEU A 299 8.95 25.90 15.65
C LEU A 299 7.82 26.77 16.23
N ILE A 300 7.61 26.74 17.55
CA ILE A 300 6.61 27.58 18.18
C ILE A 300 7.04 29.05 18.07
N ARG A 301 6.13 29.86 17.53
CA ARG A 301 6.18 31.32 17.53
C ARG A 301 5.10 31.83 18.46
N GLN A 302 5.34 32.98 19.07
CA GLN A 302 4.38 33.60 19.95
C GLN A 302 4.48 35.12 19.89
N ASP A 303 3.34 35.76 20.12
CA ASP A 303 3.25 37.18 20.45
C ASP A 303 2.70 37.35 21.89
N GLU A 304 2.31 38.57 22.25
CA GLU A 304 1.75 38.89 23.57
C GLU A 304 0.44 38.12 23.86
N THR A 305 -0.31 37.75 22.81
CA THR A 305 -1.68 37.22 22.89
C THR A 305 -1.84 35.78 22.43
N LYS A 306 -1.04 35.31 21.47
CA LYS A 306 -1.19 34.06 20.73
C LYS A 306 0.14 33.31 20.58
N ALA A 307 0.03 32.02 20.28
CA ALA A 307 1.15 31.18 19.88
C ALA A 307 0.72 30.26 18.74
N TRP A 308 1.63 29.91 17.85
CA TRP A 308 1.38 29.01 16.73
C TRP A 308 2.64 28.25 16.36
N ILE A 309 2.48 27.16 15.62
CA ILE A 309 3.58 26.43 15.01
C ILE A 309 3.86 27.02 13.64
N GLU A 310 5.06 27.54 13.43
CA GLU A 310 5.51 27.98 12.12
C GLU A 310 5.64 26.76 11.19
N SER A 311 5.07 26.87 10.00
CA SER A 311 5.12 25.84 8.97
C SER A 311 5.10 26.50 7.61
N ASP A 312 5.89 25.98 6.69
CA ASP A 312 5.79 26.38 5.29
C ASP A 312 4.42 25.99 4.70
N GLY A 313 3.86 26.85 3.85
CA GLY A 313 2.70 26.51 3.00
C GLY A 313 1.31 26.60 3.64
N GLY A 314 1.12 27.29 4.77
CA GLY A 314 -0.22 27.55 5.33
C GLY A 314 -0.76 26.45 6.26
N SER A 315 0.11 25.55 6.75
CA SER A 315 -0.28 24.45 7.65
C SER A 315 -0.21 24.80 9.15
N GLU A 316 0.07 26.06 9.49
CA GLU A 316 0.26 26.52 10.88
C GLU A 316 -0.95 26.21 11.76
N LEU A 317 -2.17 26.46 11.25
CA LEU A 317 -3.41 26.16 11.98
C LEU A 317 -3.55 24.66 12.24
N ALA A 318 -3.23 23.82 11.24
CA ALA A 318 -3.32 22.37 11.36
C ALA A 318 -2.29 21.79 12.34
N ALA A 319 -1.03 22.22 12.22
CA ALA A 319 0.04 21.80 13.10
C ALA A 319 -0.23 22.27 14.55
N THR A 320 -0.64 23.54 14.73
CA THR A 320 -0.97 24.12 16.04
C THR A 320 -2.10 23.35 16.72
N ALA A 321 -3.17 23.08 15.98
CA ALA A 321 -4.29 22.29 16.46
C ALA A 321 -3.90 20.86 16.85
N MET A 322 -3.06 20.21 16.03
CA MET A 322 -2.55 18.88 16.29
C MET A 322 -1.74 18.84 17.59
N LEU A 323 -0.83 19.80 17.80
CA LEU A 323 -0.04 19.89 19.04
C LEU A 323 -0.94 20.16 20.25
N LEU A 324 -1.88 21.10 20.12
CA LEU A 324 -2.83 21.45 21.17
C LEU A 324 -3.65 20.23 21.62
N SER A 325 -3.99 19.32 20.71
CA SER A 325 -4.73 18.10 21.04
C SER A 325 -3.95 17.13 21.95
N GLN A 326 -2.62 17.25 22.02
CA GLN A 326 -1.74 16.39 22.83
C GLN A 326 -1.39 17.02 24.18
N MET A 327 -1.59 18.33 24.32
CA MET A 327 -1.26 19.02 25.57
C MET A 327 -2.35 18.77 26.62
N PRO A 328 -1.97 18.55 27.89
CA PRO A 328 -2.93 18.44 28.99
C PRO A 328 -3.68 19.76 29.18
N GLU A 329 -4.89 19.69 29.73
CA GLU A 329 -5.64 20.89 30.12
C GLU A 329 -4.88 21.71 31.16
N SER A 330 -5.08 23.02 31.10
CA SER A 330 -4.46 23.98 32.01
C SER A 330 -5.42 25.14 32.24
N ASP A 331 -5.67 25.46 33.50
CA ASP A 331 -6.51 26.59 33.91
C ASP A 331 -5.78 27.94 33.78
N ASP A 332 -4.46 27.91 33.55
CA ASP A 332 -3.66 29.11 33.38
C ASP A 332 -3.87 29.74 31.99
N LYS A 333 -4.56 30.88 31.98
CA LYS A 333 -4.83 31.70 30.78
C LYS A 333 -3.58 32.29 30.12
N GLY A 334 -2.45 32.30 30.82
CA GLY A 334 -1.14 32.71 30.30
C GLY A 334 -0.30 31.55 29.74
N SER A 335 -0.74 30.31 29.93
CA SER A 335 0.01 29.12 29.52
C SER A 335 0.22 29.06 27.99
N PRO A 336 1.29 28.38 27.52
CA PRO A 336 1.49 28.12 26.09
C PRO A 336 0.26 27.48 25.43
N ARG A 337 -0.42 26.59 26.15
CA ARG A 337 -1.68 25.98 25.71
C ARG A 337 -2.76 27.04 25.44
N ALA A 338 -2.99 27.97 26.37
CA ALA A 338 -3.99 29.01 26.22
C ALA A 338 -3.69 29.94 25.03
N LYS A 339 -2.40 30.23 24.79
CA LYS A 339 -1.97 31.01 23.62
C LYS A 339 -2.18 30.28 22.30
N LEU A 340 -1.88 28.97 22.24
CA LEU A 340 -2.15 28.12 21.06
C LEU A 340 -3.66 28.02 20.81
N LEU A 341 -4.45 27.87 21.87
CA LEU A 341 -5.92 27.86 21.80
C LEU A 341 -6.48 29.16 21.21
N ARG A 342 -5.98 30.32 21.65
CA ARG A 342 -6.39 31.62 21.09
C ARG A 342 -6.04 31.76 19.60
N PHE A 343 -4.88 31.29 19.18
CA PHE A 343 -4.54 31.29 17.76
C PHE A 343 -5.55 30.50 16.93
N VAL A 344 -5.94 29.31 17.39
CA VAL A 344 -6.97 28.48 16.71
C VAL A 344 -8.33 29.18 16.68
N LEU A 345 -8.75 29.78 17.80
CA LEU A 345 -10.07 30.42 17.94
C LEU A 345 -10.21 31.70 17.11
N GLU A 346 -9.15 32.50 17.03
CA GLU A 346 -9.15 33.80 16.38
C GLU A 346 -8.62 33.74 14.94
N HIS A 347 -8.39 32.53 14.40
CA HIS A 347 -7.93 32.38 13.03
C HIS A 347 -9.01 32.86 12.04
N PRO A 348 -8.67 33.70 11.04
CA PRO A 348 -9.65 34.36 10.17
C PRO A 348 -10.40 33.39 9.25
N THR A 349 -9.80 32.24 8.95
CA THR A 349 -10.39 31.18 8.14
C THR A 349 -10.57 29.92 8.98
N PRO A 350 -11.59 29.10 8.68
CA PRO A 350 -11.74 27.81 9.34
C PRO A 350 -10.50 26.94 9.12
N PRO A 351 -10.19 26.04 10.06
CA PRO A 351 -9.20 25.00 9.82
C PRO A 351 -9.57 24.22 8.56
N PRO A 352 -8.61 23.91 7.65
CA PRO A 352 -8.85 22.89 6.63
C PRO A 352 -9.28 21.62 7.35
N ALA A 353 -10.20 20.79 6.84
CA ALA A 353 -10.74 19.74 7.72
C ALA A 353 -9.76 18.58 8.00
N GLU A 354 -8.57 18.55 7.38
CA GLU A 354 -7.40 17.80 7.88
C GLU A 354 -6.96 18.23 9.31
N ALA A 355 -7.37 19.43 9.73
CA ALA A 355 -7.18 20.01 11.05
C ALA A 355 -8.44 19.90 11.93
N SER A 356 -9.35 18.95 11.68
CA SER A 356 -10.52 18.72 12.55
C SER A 356 -10.14 18.36 14.00
N ARG A 357 -8.88 17.98 14.25
CA ARG A 357 -8.34 17.90 15.62
C ARG A 357 -8.30 19.23 16.36
N ALA A 358 -8.31 20.36 15.65
CA ALA A 358 -8.56 21.68 16.22
C ALA A 358 -9.89 21.66 16.95
N ILE A 359 -10.92 21.12 16.32
CA ILE A 359 -12.28 21.07 16.84
C ILE A 359 -12.37 20.07 18.00
N VAL A 360 -11.66 18.94 17.93
CA VAL A 360 -11.48 18.05 19.09
C VAL A 360 -10.81 18.78 20.25
N ALA A 361 -9.74 19.55 19.99
CA ALA A 361 -9.01 20.29 21.01
C ALA A 361 -9.85 21.41 21.64
N LEU A 362 -10.64 22.14 20.84
CA LEU A 362 -11.60 23.14 21.30
C LEU A 362 -12.65 22.51 22.21
N ARG A 363 -13.25 21.39 21.77
CA ARG A 363 -14.24 20.64 22.56
C ARG A 363 -13.66 20.10 23.87
N ARG A 364 -12.42 19.57 23.86
CA ARG A 364 -11.72 19.16 25.09
C ARG A 364 -11.54 20.34 26.04
N ALA A 365 -11.16 21.50 25.52
CA ALA A 365 -11.04 22.72 26.31
C ALA A 365 -12.39 23.30 26.80
N GLY A 366 -13.52 22.60 26.59
CA GLY A 366 -14.85 23.07 26.97
C GLY A 366 -15.33 24.27 26.15
N VAL A 367 -14.70 24.53 24.99
CA VAL A 367 -15.04 25.63 24.10
C VAL A 367 -15.84 25.08 22.93
N GLU A 368 -17.07 25.59 22.77
CA GLU A 368 -17.82 25.35 21.54
C GLU A 368 -17.02 25.94 20.36
N PRO A 369 -16.68 25.15 19.34
CA PRO A 369 -16.00 25.68 18.17
C PRO A 369 -16.85 26.81 17.57
N PRO A 370 -16.21 27.86 17.02
CA PRO A 370 -16.93 28.92 16.32
C PRO A 370 -17.83 28.32 15.24
N ASN A 371 -18.94 29.00 14.93
CA ASN A 371 -19.89 28.57 13.90
C ASN A 371 -19.28 28.79 12.50
N TRP A 372 -18.24 28.03 12.19
CA TRP A 372 -17.47 28.13 10.96
C TRP A 372 -18.31 27.62 9.79
N PRO A 373 -18.50 28.40 8.72
CA PRO A 373 -19.11 27.90 7.50
C PRO A 373 -18.13 26.94 6.83
N ILE A 374 -18.28 25.65 7.08
CA ILE A 374 -17.49 24.63 6.40
C ILE A 374 -18.12 24.42 5.02
N SER A 375 -17.41 24.82 3.96
CA SER A 375 -17.85 24.59 2.58
C SER A 375 -17.42 23.19 2.14
N TYR A 376 -18.39 22.36 1.76
CA TYR A 376 -18.25 20.92 1.51
C TYR A 376 -17.96 20.54 0.06
N SER A 377 -17.78 21.52 -0.84
CA SER A 377 -17.60 21.24 -2.27
C SER A 377 -16.19 20.71 -2.55
N GLY A 378 -16.01 19.39 -2.41
CA GLY A 378 -14.81 18.69 -2.90
C GLY A 378 -13.88 18.08 -1.85
N SER A 379 -14.32 17.92 -0.60
CA SER A 379 -13.49 17.37 0.48
C SER A 379 -12.95 15.96 0.14
N ASP A 380 -11.66 15.74 0.38
CA ASP A 380 -11.02 14.41 0.32
C ASP A 380 -11.53 13.51 1.46
N ASP A 381 -11.47 12.19 1.31
CA ASP A 381 -11.97 11.21 2.29
C ASP A 381 -11.24 11.33 3.64
N VAL A 382 -9.97 11.75 3.61
CA VAL A 382 -9.18 12.06 4.80
C VAL A 382 -9.80 13.20 5.61
N GLU A 383 -10.24 14.25 4.90
CA GLU A 383 -10.88 15.42 5.48
C GLU A 383 -12.20 15.04 6.16
N ALA A 384 -13.03 14.24 5.46
CA ALA A 384 -14.29 13.73 6.01
C ALA A 384 -14.07 12.86 7.26
N ALA A 385 -13.10 11.93 7.24
CA ALA A 385 -12.81 11.06 8.39
C ALA A 385 -12.40 11.87 9.64
N TRP A 386 -11.59 12.91 9.45
CA TRP A 386 -11.21 13.81 10.52
C TRP A 386 -12.40 14.57 11.12
N MET A 387 -13.33 15.03 10.30
CA MET A 387 -14.55 15.72 10.75
C MET A 387 -15.45 14.80 11.55
N LEU A 388 -15.64 13.56 11.07
CA LEU A 388 -16.41 12.53 11.76
C LEU A 388 -15.86 12.27 13.17
N ARG A 389 -14.54 12.13 13.28
CA ARG A 389 -13.87 11.97 14.58
C ARG A 389 -14.04 13.20 15.48
N ALA A 390 -14.00 14.39 14.90
CA ALA A 390 -14.30 15.61 15.62
C ALA A 390 -15.75 15.71 16.10
N GLY A 391 -16.65 14.85 15.60
CA GLY A 391 -18.08 14.86 15.89
C GLY A 391 -18.81 15.99 15.16
N ILE A 392 -18.39 16.27 13.93
CA ILE A 392 -19.04 17.19 13.01
C ILE A 392 -19.68 16.35 11.93
N ALA A 393 -21.01 16.46 11.80
CA ALA A 393 -21.73 15.74 10.76
C ALA A 393 -21.35 16.33 9.39
N PRO A 394 -20.83 15.54 8.44
CA PRO A 394 -20.61 16.03 7.09
C PRO A 394 -21.96 16.38 6.46
N ALA A 395 -22.07 17.55 5.83
CA ALA A 395 -23.23 17.90 4.98
C ALA A 395 -23.13 17.28 3.57
N ALA A 396 -22.14 16.40 3.35
CA ALA A 396 -21.87 15.77 2.07
C ALA A 396 -23.04 14.89 1.62
N SER A 397 -23.32 14.91 0.31
CA SER A 397 -24.33 14.07 -0.33
C SER A 397 -24.00 12.56 -0.30
N ALA A 398 -22.76 12.19 0.06
CA ALA A 398 -22.30 10.81 0.20
C ALA A 398 -21.26 10.70 1.34
N PRO A 399 -21.66 10.34 2.57
CA PRO A 399 -20.70 10.07 3.64
C PRO A 399 -19.83 8.87 3.28
N PRO A 400 -18.58 8.77 3.79
CA PRO A 400 -17.77 7.59 3.55
C PRO A 400 -18.41 6.38 4.25
N LEU A 401 -18.47 5.26 3.54
CA LEU A 401 -19.12 4.04 3.98
C LEU A 401 -18.11 2.88 3.98
N PRO A 402 -18.35 1.84 4.81
CA PRO A 402 -17.57 0.61 4.72
C PRO A 402 -17.67 0.02 3.31
N VAL A 403 -16.52 -0.28 2.73
CA VAL A 403 -16.42 -0.93 1.43
C VAL A 403 -16.91 -2.38 1.56
N GLY A 404 -17.83 -2.76 0.67
CA GLY A 404 -18.51 -4.05 0.69
C GLY A 404 -17.63 -5.24 0.28
N PRO A 405 -18.11 -6.48 0.50
CA PRO A 405 -17.38 -7.71 0.14
C PRO A 405 -17.14 -7.88 -1.36
N GLU A 406 -17.92 -7.21 -2.21
CA GLU A 406 -17.78 -7.20 -3.67
C GLU A 406 -16.59 -6.39 -4.18
N ALA A 407 -15.94 -5.60 -3.32
CA ALA A 407 -14.73 -4.87 -3.67
C ALA A 407 -13.50 -5.79 -3.77
N LEU A 408 -12.39 -5.23 -4.27
CA LEU A 408 -11.12 -5.93 -4.36
C LEU A 408 -10.65 -6.37 -2.96
N LEU A 409 -9.93 -7.50 -2.89
CA LEU A 409 -9.57 -8.11 -1.60
C LEU A 409 -8.78 -7.20 -0.66
N ASP A 410 -7.94 -6.32 -1.22
CA ASP A 410 -7.14 -5.36 -0.46
C ASP A 410 -7.85 -4.01 -0.23
N GLU A 411 -9.12 -3.90 -0.66
CA GLU A 411 -10.03 -2.77 -0.43
C GLU A 411 -11.13 -3.11 0.58
N GLN A 412 -11.40 -4.42 0.80
CA GLN A 412 -12.40 -4.88 1.76
C GLN A 412 -12.15 -4.30 3.15
N GLY A 413 -13.23 -3.90 3.83
CA GLY A 413 -13.14 -3.34 5.18
C GLY A 413 -12.60 -1.91 5.26
N ALA A 414 -12.16 -1.32 4.14
CA ALA A 414 -11.84 0.09 4.09
C ALA A 414 -13.09 0.96 4.28
N ILE A 415 -12.89 2.25 4.51
CA ILE A 415 -13.95 3.25 4.60
C ILE A 415 -13.64 4.36 3.59
N ALA A 416 -14.48 4.50 2.58
CA ALA A 416 -14.28 5.43 1.46
C ALA A 416 -15.61 6.01 0.97
N ALA A 417 -15.56 7.16 0.30
CA ALA A 417 -16.74 7.66 -0.41
C ALA A 417 -17.04 6.81 -1.66
N GLU A 418 -18.30 6.81 -2.08
CA GLU A 418 -18.73 6.06 -3.27
C GLU A 418 -17.94 6.48 -4.51
N GLY A 419 -17.40 5.49 -5.24
CA GLY A 419 -16.61 5.70 -6.46
C GLY A 419 -15.18 6.22 -6.24
N ARG A 420 -14.69 6.29 -4.99
CA ARG A 420 -13.30 6.65 -4.67
C ARG A 420 -12.48 5.42 -4.25
N ALA A 421 -11.20 5.42 -4.61
CA ALA A 421 -10.26 4.42 -4.13
C ALA A 421 -10.00 4.62 -2.62
N PRO A 422 -10.00 3.55 -1.81
CA PRO A 422 -9.84 3.68 -0.37
C PRO A 422 -8.40 4.05 0.04
N GLY A 423 -8.29 4.98 0.99
CA GLY A 423 -7.02 5.40 1.59
C GLY A 423 -6.83 4.89 3.03
N THR A 424 -5.57 4.62 3.39
CA THR A 424 -5.17 4.19 4.75
C THR A 424 -5.52 5.23 5.80
N VAL A 425 -5.21 6.50 5.54
CA VAL A 425 -5.41 7.59 6.50
C VAL A 425 -6.90 7.76 6.83
N ALA A 426 -7.75 7.89 5.80
CA ALA A 426 -9.19 8.05 5.95
C ALA A 426 -9.81 6.87 6.71
N THR A 427 -9.50 5.63 6.28
CA THR A 427 -10.00 4.41 6.91
C THR A 427 -9.60 4.33 8.39
N ALA A 428 -8.33 4.59 8.69
CA ALA A 428 -7.81 4.49 10.05
C ALA A 428 -8.44 5.52 11.01
N ILE A 429 -8.61 6.76 10.55
CA ILE A 429 -9.23 7.82 11.35
C ILE A 429 -10.71 7.53 11.57
N ALA A 430 -11.42 7.03 10.55
CA ALA A 430 -12.81 6.64 10.67
C ALA A 430 -12.98 5.47 11.66
N ALA A 431 -12.09 4.47 11.64
CA ALA A 431 -12.07 3.40 12.63
C ALA A 431 -11.87 3.92 14.06
N ALA A 432 -10.91 4.84 14.25
CA ALA A 432 -10.68 5.49 15.54
C ALA A 432 -11.90 6.31 15.99
N ALA A 433 -12.56 7.04 15.09
CA ALA A 433 -13.79 7.77 15.38
C ALA A 433 -14.91 6.85 15.87
N LEU A 434 -15.11 5.72 15.19
CA LEU A 434 -16.09 4.71 15.57
C LEU A 434 -15.76 4.06 16.91
N ALA A 435 -14.48 3.81 17.23
CA ALA A 435 -14.09 3.33 18.55
C ALA A 435 -14.29 4.38 19.65
N GLU A 436 -14.17 5.68 19.33
CA GLU A 436 -14.41 6.81 20.25
C GLU A 436 -15.89 7.15 20.48
N GLY A 437 -16.81 6.30 20.00
CA GLY A 437 -18.25 6.54 20.15
C GLY A 437 -18.85 7.48 19.11
N LYS A 438 -18.07 8.01 18.15
CA LYS A 438 -18.58 8.85 17.06
C LYS A 438 -19.30 8.01 16.00
N SER A 439 -20.26 8.58 15.29
CA SER A 439 -21.01 7.90 14.24
C SER A 439 -21.67 8.92 13.30
N TRP A 440 -22.26 8.46 12.19
CA TRP A 440 -22.89 9.29 11.17
C TRP A 440 -24.02 8.54 10.47
N ALA A 441 -24.90 9.26 9.75
CA ALA A 441 -26.19 8.77 9.25
C ALA A 441 -26.16 7.41 8.50
N GLY A 442 -25.04 7.04 7.87
CA GLY A 442 -24.88 5.73 7.21
C GLY A 442 -24.45 4.58 8.13
N VAL A 443 -23.76 4.89 9.23
CA VAL A 443 -23.34 3.91 10.25
C VAL A 443 -24.31 3.87 11.43
N ASP A 444 -25.02 4.97 11.74
CA ASP A 444 -26.04 5.06 12.79
C ASP A 444 -27.21 4.10 12.58
N ALA A 445 -27.49 3.74 11.32
CA ALA A 445 -28.51 2.78 10.97
C ALA A 445 -28.11 1.31 11.28
N LEU A 446 -26.86 1.08 11.68
CA LEU A 446 -26.30 -0.26 11.87
C LEU A 446 -26.34 -0.69 13.34
N SER A 447 -26.45 -2.00 13.59
CA SER A 447 -26.41 -2.55 14.94
C SER A 447 -25.03 -2.34 15.62
N PRO A 448 -24.96 -2.35 16.97
CA PRO A 448 -23.67 -2.33 17.68
C PRO A 448 -22.68 -3.40 17.20
N ASP A 449 -23.13 -4.65 17.03
CA ASP A 449 -22.31 -5.73 16.49
C ASP A 449 -21.74 -5.41 15.11
N LYS A 450 -22.52 -4.70 14.27
CA LYS A 450 -22.08 -4.31 12.93
C LYS A 450 -21.04 -3.19 12.99
N ARG A 451 -21.17 -2.26 13.94
CA ARG A 451 -20.16 -1.23 14.22
C ARG A 451 -18.83 -1.86 14.65
N GLU A 452 -18.85 -2.83 15.55
CA GLU A 452 -17.63 -3.54 15.97
C GLU A 452 -16.97 -4.27 14.80
N GLN A 453 -17.77 -4.92 13.95
CA GLN A 453 -17.26 -5.55 12.72
C GLN A 453 -16.61 -4.53 11.78
N ILE A 454 -17.21 -3.35 11.60
CA ILE A 454 -16.63 -2.28 10.76
C ILE A 454 -15.27 -1.83 11.31
N ILE A 455 -15.20 -1.59 12.63
CA ILE A 455 -13.94 -1.22 13.29
C ILE A 455 -12.89 -2.31 13.05
N LEU A 456 -13.25 -3.58 13.29
CA LEU A 456 -12.33 -4.70 13.10
C LEU A 456 -11.85 -4.83 11.65
N SER A 457 -12.75 -4.73 10.67
CA SER A 457 -12.40 -4.81 9.26
C SER A 457 -11.50 -3.64 8.81
N ALA A 458 -11.76 -2.42 9.27
CA ALA A 458 -10.91 -1.26 8.99
C ALA A 458 -9.50 -1.41 9.57
N ARG A 459 -9.37 -2.01 10.76
CA ARG A 459 -8.07 -2.34 11.37
C ARG A 459 -7.32 -3.38 10.57
N LYS A 460 -8.02 -4.39 10.05
CA LYS A 460 -7.46 -5.43 9.18
C LYS A 460 -7.03 -4.88 7.82
N PHE A 461 -7.79 -3.96 7.24
CA PHE A 461 -7.35 -3.19 6.07
C PHE A 461 -6.04 -2.44 6.34
N CYS A 462 -5.95 -1.70 7.46
CA CYS A 462 -4.72 -1.00 7.83
C CYS A 462 -3.54 -1.96 8.02
N TYR A 463 -3.78 -3.16 8.56
CA TYR A 463 -2.76 -4.21 8.69
C TYR A 463 -2.21 -4.64 7.32
N GLN A 464 -3.08 -4.82 6.33
CA GLN A 464 -2.69 -5.17 4.97
C GLN A 464 -1.83 -4.08 4.31
N MET A 465 -1.97 -2.81 4.74
CA MET A 465 -1.19 -1.70 4.21
C MET A 465 0.24 -1.59 4.77
N VAL A 466 0.57 -2.34 5.82
CA VAL A 466 1.91 -2.36 6.44
C VAL A 466 2.86 -3.25 5.65
N TYR A 467 4.00 -2.73 5.22
CA TYR A 467 5.06 -3.51 4.58
C TYR A 467 5.64 -4.57 5.53
N LYS A 468 5.48 -5.84 5.16
CA LYS A 468 6.01 -7.00 5.90
C LYS A 468 7.38 -7.43 5.35
N PRO A 469 8.20 -8.16 6.13
CA PRO A 469 9.55 -8.56 5.72
C PRO A 469 9.64 -9.24 4.34
N ARG A 470 8.64 -10.05 3.98
CA ARG A 470 8.61 -10.74 2.68
C ARG A 470 7.99 -9.94 1.56
N GLU A 471 7.41 -8.79 1.85
CA GLU A 471 6.84 -7.89 0.84
C GLU A 471 7.86 -6.88 0.37
N THR A 472 8.94 -6.63 1.12
CA THR A 472 9.95 -5.61 0.79
C THR A 472 11.05 -6.12 -0.16
N TYR A 473 10.84 -7.29 -0.75
CA TYR A 473 11.79 -8.01 -1.60
C TYR A 473 12.21 -7.26 -2.86
N TYR A 474 11.40 -6.29 -3.30
CA TYR A 474 11.68 -5.46 -4.46
C TYR A 474 12.57 -4.25 -4.12
N ALA A 475 12.78 -3.94 -2.83
CA ALA A 475 13.54 -2.77 -2.40
C ALA A 475 15.05 -3.05 -2.35
N GLN A 476 15.85 -2.01 -2.60
CA GLN A 476 17.32 -2.08 -2.42
C GLN A 476 17.74 -2.24 -0.96
N SER A 477 16.94 -1.73 -0.02
CA SER A 477 17.11 -1.95 1.41
C SER A 477 15.76 -2.43 1.97
N PRO A 478 15.48 -3.74 1.86
CA PRO A 478 14.21 -4.34 2.29
C PRO A 478 13.89 -4.04 3.75
N GLU A 479 14.89 -4.11 4.63
CA GLU A 479 14.77 -3.83 6.07
C GLU A 479 14.37 -2.38 6.34
N GLY A 480 14.79 -1.48 5.45
CA GLY A 480 14.45 -0.07 5.49
C GLY A 480 12.97 0.23 5.26
N LEU A 481 12.20 -0.69 4.65
CA LEU A 481 10.76 -0.51 4.41
C LEU A 481 9.88 -1.23 5.45
N ILE A 482 10.41 -2.17 6.21
CA ILE A 482 9.61 -3.01 7.13
C ILE A 482 8.90 -2.15 8.17
N GLY A 483 7.57 -2.28 8.26
CA GLY A 483 6.74 -1.46 9.15
C GLY A 483 6.30 -0.12 8.57
N GLY A 484 6.82 0.29 7.41
CA GLY A 484 6.27 1.42 6.67
C GLY A 484 4.85 1.13 6.18
N VAL A 485 4.00 2.15 6.12
CA VAL A 485 2.58 2.00 5.77
C VAL A 485 2.26 2.71 4.48
N ARG A 486 1.63 1.99 3.55
CA ARG A 486 1.19 2.49 2.26
C ARG A 486 0.07 3.53 2.39
N ALA A 487 0.03 4.48 1.48
CA ALA A 487 -1.08 5.44 1.39
C ALA A 487 -2.41 4.76 1.03
N GLY A 488 -2.38 3.70 0.20
CA GLY A 488 -3.53 2.88 -0.11
C GLY A 488 -3.20 1.61 -0.91
N PRO A 489 -4.22 0.90 -1.43
CA PRO A 489 -4.05 -0.27 -2.28
C PRO A 489 -3.35 0.05 -3.61
N ASP A 490 -3.74 1.15 -4.24
CA ASP A 490 -3.21 1.68 -5.51
C ASP A 490 -1.98 2.58 -5.34
N ASP A 491 -1.83 3.23 -4.17
CA ASP A 491 -0.67 4.04 -3.84
C ASP A 491 0.28 3.35 -2.85
N GLY A 492 1.35 2.78 -3.40
CA GLY A 492 2.41 2.10 -2.64
C GLY A 492 3.37 3.02 -1.86
N ARG A 493 3.25 4.35 -1.96
CA ARG A 493 4.13 5.29 -1.24
C ARG A 493 3.94 5.17 0.26
N ILE A 494 5.03 5.26 1.02
CA ILE A 494 4.99 5.34 2.49
C ILE A 494 4.88 6.79 2.89
N THR A 495 3.91 7.12 3.75
CA THR A 495 3.75 8.48 4.29
C THR A 495 3.72 8.47 5.81
N LEU A 496 4.19 9.56 6.43
CA LEU A 496 4.10 9.72 7.89
C LEU A 496 2.65 9.70 8.37
N GLY A 497 1.75 10.36 7.64
CA GLY A 497 0.31 10.37 7.93
C GLY A 497 -0.30 8.96 7.95
N ALA A 498 0.03 8.11 6.97
CA ALA A 498 -0.45 6.73 6.95
C ALA A 498 0.11 5.90 8.10
N CYS A 499 1.40 6.06 8.43
CA CYS A 499 2.02 5.37 9.57
C CYS A 499 1.37 5.79 10.90
N ALA A 500 1.20 7.09 11.13
CA ALA A 500 0.57 7.63 12.33
C ALA A 500 -0.88 7.16 12.46
N ALA A 501 -1.67 7.27 11.39
CA ALA A 501 -3.06 6.86 11.39
C ALA A 501 -3.22 5.34 11.61
N ALA A 502 -2.38 4.50 10.98
CA ALA A 502 -2.44 3.06 11.17
C ALA A 502 -2.22 2.63 12.63
N ILE A 503 -1.29 3.29 13.35
CA ILE A 503 -1.12 3.06 14.81
C ILE A 503 -2.45 3.30 15.52
N GLU A 504 -3.16 4.39 15.21
CA GLU A 504 -4.45 4.68 15.85
C GLU A 504 -5.53 3.67 15.53
N ALA A 505 -5.60 3.17 14.29
CA ALA A 505 -6.48 2.07 13.95
C ALA A 505 -6.14 0.83 14.80
N PHE A 506 -4.86 0.45 14.91
CA PHE A 506 -4.50 -0.73 15.70
C PHE A 506 -4.85 -0.57 17.19
N LEU A 507 -4.80 0.66 17.72
CA LEU A 507 -5.20 1.00 19.09
C LEU A 507 -6.71 1.25 19.27
N ALA A 508 -7.48 1.30 18.18
CA ALA A 508 -8.93 1.45 18.20
C ALA A 508 -9.60 0.12 18.61
N ASP A 509 -9.54 -0.20 19.90
CA ASP A 509 -10.23 -1.36 20.46
C ASP A 509 -11.69 -0.99 20.80
N PRO A 510 -12.70 -1.66 20.19
CA PRO A 510 -14.11 -1.42 20.54
C PRO A 510 -14.45 -1.77 22.00
N HIS A 511 -13.61 -2.54 22.68
CA HIS A 511 -13.83 -2.99 24.07
C HIS A 511 -12.96 -2.27 25.10
N MET A 512 -12.21 -1.23 24.72
CA MET A 512 -11.61 -0.34 25.73
C MET A 512 -12.70 0.52 26.36
N GLU A 513 -13.41 -0.06 27.34
CA GLU A 513 -14.21 0.69 28.31
C GLU A 513 -13.33 1.81 28.91
N LYS A 514 -13.88 3.03 28.94
CA LYS A 514 -13.35 4.15 29.72
C LYS A 514 -13.88 4.10 31.14
#